data_AF-A0A8D0RPH3-F1
#
_entry.id   AF-A0A8D0RPH3-F1
#
_cell.length_a   1.000
_cell.length_b   1.000
_cell.length_c   1.000
_cell.angle_alpha   90.00
_cell.angle_beta   90.00
_cell.angle_gamma   90.00
#
_symmetry.space_group_name_H-M   'P 1'
#
loop_
_entity.id
_entity.type
_entity.pdbx_description
1 polymer ?
#
loop_
_entity_poly.entity_id
_entity_poly.type
_entity_poly.pdbx_seq_one_letter_code
_entity_poly.pdbx_strand_id
1 'polypeptide(L)'
;MWMPKGCLFHKDRSPWTRRGDRSDKLDYKHLLNEQMKKLTNQGIMNIEAYFKRIGYKNWKNKLDLETLTDILQHQIRAIPFENLNIHCGEAMELDLEAIFDQIVRRNRGGWCLQVNHLLYWALTTIGFETTILGGYVYNTFADKYSNAMIHLLLKVAIDGREYIVDAGFGRSYQMWQPLELISGKDQPQVPCIFRLREEEGIWYLDQIRREQYIANEEFLNSDLLEMNNYRKIYSFTLEPRTIEDFESVNIYLQESPASVFTSKSFCSLQTPEGVHCLVGFTLTYRRFNYKDNMDLVEFKTLKVEEIEEELKSIFNISLEKKLVPKHGDRFFTI
;
A
#
# COMPACT_ATOMS: atom_id res chain seq x y z
N MET A 1 22.10 55.85 -43.17
CA MET A 1 21.25 55.45 -42.03
C MET A 1 21.53 53.97 -41.76
N TRP A 2 22.75 53.61 -41.39
CA TRP A 2 23.23 53.28 -40.03
C TRP A 2 22.36 52.25 -39.28
N MET A 3 22.82 50.99 -39.28
CA MET A 3 22.44 49.94 -38.34
C MET A 3 23.09 50.18 -36.96
N PRO A 4 22.50 49.64 -35.87
CA PRO A 4 23.25 49.19 -34.72
C PRO A 4 23.19 47.67 -34.52
N LYS A 5 24.33 47.15 -34.04
CA LYS A 5 24.68 45.77 -33.73
C LYS A 5 24.12 45.33 -32.37
N GLY A 6 23.83 44.03 -32.27
CA GLY A 6 24.28 43.15 -31.18
C GLY A 6 23.51 43.15 -29.86
N CYS A 7 22.89 42.00 -29.54
CA CYS A 7 23.16 41.31 -28.27
C CYS A 7 22.75 39.84 -28.38
N LEU A 8 23.75 38.95 -28.32
CA LEU A 8 23.60 37.51 -28.18
C LEU A 8 23.14 37.19 -26.76
N PHE A 9 22.02 36.50 -26.60
CA PHE A 9 21.73 35.75 -25.38
C PHE A 9 21.76 34.26 -25.71
N HIS A 10 22.84 33.62 -25.27
CA HIS A 10 22.89 32.19 -25.06
C HIS A 10 21.74 31.81 -24.11
N LYS A 11 20.84 30.92 -24.55
CA LYS A 11 20.00 30.17 -23.61
C LYS A 11 20.77 28.93 -23.20
N ASP A 12 21.19 28.96 -21.94
CA ASP A 12 21.79 27.88 -21.20
C ASP A 12 20.97 26.59 -21.33
N ARG A 13 21.66 25.51 -21.70
CA ARG A 13 21.14 24.15 -21.53
C ARG A 13 21.15 23.86 -20.03
N SER A 14 20.01 23.47 -19.47
CA SER A 14 19.92 23.05 -18.07
C SER A 14 20.81 21.81 -17.82
N PRO A 15 21.49 21.70 -16.67
CA PRO A 15 22.41 20.59 -16.39
C PRO A 15 21.75 19.42 -15.64
N TRP A 16 20.49 19.11 -15.94
CA TRP A 16 19.75 18.02 -15.27
C TRP A 16 19.23 16.98 -16.27
N THR A 17 20.16 16.33 -16.97
CA THR A 17 19.95 15.00 -17.53
C THR A 17 21.14 14.13 -17.15
N ARG A 18 21.29 13.80 -15.87
CA ARG A 18 22.08 12.63 -15.49
C ARG A 18 21.21 11.41 -15.82
N ARG A 19 21.50 10.76 -16.94
CA ARG A 19 21.19 9.34 -17.10
C ARG A 19 21.96 8.62 -15.99
N GLY A 20 21.28 8.18 -14.94
CA GLY A 20 21.87 7.25 -14.00
C GLY A 20 22.23 5.98 -14.77
N ASP A 21 23.50 5.60 -14.73
CA ASP A 21 24.00 4.40 -15.39
C ASP A 21 23.37 3.16 -14.75
N ARG A 22 23.05 2.14 -15.55
CA ARG A 22 22.48 0.88 -15.04
C ARG A 22 23.46 0.16 -14.09
N SER A 23 24.76 0.41 -14.22
CA SER A 23 25.80 -0.13 -13.34
C SER A 23 25.66 0.35 -11.89
N ASP A 24 25.34 1.63 -11.69
CA ASP A 24 25.31 2.25 -10.35
C ASP A 24 24.11 1.77 -9.54
N LYS A 25 22.97 1.48 -10.19
CA LYS A 25 21.79 0.90 -9.53
C LYS A 25 21.97 -0.57 -9.15
N LEU A 26 22.76 -1.33 -9.91
CA LEU A 26 23.08 -2.74 -9.63
C LEU A 26 23.97 -2.87 -8.38
N ASP A 27 24.94 -1.97 -8.23
CA ASP A 27 25.81 -1.89 -7.05
C ASP A 27 25.01 -1.47 -5.79
N TYR A 28 24.04 -0.58 -5.95
CA TYR A 28 23.20 -0.12 -4.83
C TYR A 28 22.20 -1.17 -4.32
N LYS A 29 21.56 -1.95 -5.23
CA LYS A 29 20.71 -3.09 -4.83
C LYS A 29 21.50 -4.12 -4.02
N HIS A 30 22.78 -4.29 -4.34
CA HIS A 30 23.68 -5.15 -3.57
C HIS A 30 23.91 -4.59 -2.16
N LEU A 31 24.23 -3.31 -2.02
CA LEU A 31 24.45 -2.66 -0.71
C LEU A 31 23.22 -2.69 0.21
N LEU A 32 22.02 -2.41 -0.30
CA LEU A 32 20.75 -2.52 0.46
C LEU A 32 20.51 -3.95 0.93
N ASN A 33 20.74 -4.93 0.07
CA ASN A 33 20.63 -6.33 0.44
C ASN A 33 21.67 -6.72 1.50
N GLU A 34 22.89 -6.20 1.45
CA GLU A 34 23.91 -6.40 2.48
C GLU A 34 23.53 -5.76 3.83
N GLN A 35 22.92 -4.56 3.82
CA GLN A 35 22.42 -3.93 5.04
C GLN A 35 21.26 -4.72 5.67
N MET A 36 20.28 -5.16 4.86
CA MET A 36 19.18 -6.02 5.33
C MET A 36 19.70 -7.35 5.88
N LYS A 37 20.66 -7.98 5.19
CA LYS A 37 21.33 -9.20 5.67
C LYS A 37 22.05 -8.94 6.98
N LYS A 38 22.75 -7.81 7.13
CA LYS A 38 23.45 -7.46 8.37
C LYS A 38 22.49 -7.34 9.56
N LEU A 39 21.40 -6.60 9.42
CA LEU A 39 20.39 -6.46 10.47
C LEU A 39 19.74 -7.81 10.84
N THR A 40 19.52 -8.66 9.85
CA THR A 40 18.99 -10.01 10.04
C THR A 40 20.00 -10.91 10.76
N ASN A 41 21.27 -10.89 10.33
CA ASN A 41 22.35 -11.70 10.90
C ASN A 41 22.74 -11.25 12.32
N GLN A 42 22.55 -9.97 12.66
CA GLN A 42 22.74 -9.45 14.01
C GLN A 42 21.58 -9.79 14.96
N GLY A 43 20.51 -10.44 14.47
CA GLY A 43 19.34 -10.82 15.25
C GLY A 43 18.40 -9.68 15.60
N ILE A 44 18.64 -8.48 15.05
CA ILE A 44 17.81 -7.29 15.26
C ILE A 44 16.46 -7.46 14.58
N MET A 45 16.42 -7.98 13.36
CA MET A 45 15.17 -8.35 12.68
C MET A 45 15.13 -9.85 12.48
N ASN A 46 14.11 -10.50 13.04
CA ASN A 46 13.98 -11.96 13.03
C ASN A 46 12.79 -12.39 12.17
N ILE A 47 13.06 -13.17 11.13
CA ILE A 47 12.05 -13.68 10.21
C ILE A 47 10.99 -14.57 10.89
N GLU A 48 11.38 -15.34 11.91
CA GLU A 48 10.44 -16.14 12.71
C GLU A 48 9.48 -15.27 13.51
N ALA A 49 9.94 -14.11 14.00
CA ALA A 49 9.09 -13.17 14.71
C ALA A 49 8.07 -12.51 13.75
N TYR A 50 8.48 -12.17 12.53
CA TYR A 50 7.55 -11.73 11.48
C TYR A 50 6.52 -12.80 11.14
N PHE A 51 6.93 -14.04 10.93
CA PHE A 51 5.99 -15.13 10.63
C PHE A 51 5.04 -15.42 11.79
N LYS A 52 5.53 -15.33 13.03
CA LYS A 52 4.67 -15.37 14.22
C LYS A 52 3.67 -14.21 14.24
N ARG A 53 4.09 -12.98 13.88
CA ARG A 53 3.23 -11.79 13.83
C ARG A 53 2.09 -11.92 12.84
N ILE A 54 2.33 -12.54 11.68
CA ILE A 54 1.30 -12.76 10.66
C ILE A 54 0.54 -14.09 10.85
N GLY A 55 0.96 -14.92 11.82
CA GLY A 55 0.36 -16.23 12.08
C GLY A 55 0.72 -17.31 11.07
N TYR A 56 1.73 -17.11 10.22
CA TYR A 56 2.15 -18.06 9.21
C TYR A 56 3.14 -19.09 9.80
N LYS A 57 2.77 -20.38 9.76
CA LYS A 57 3.55 -21.46 10.39
C LYS A 57 4.39 -22.28 9.40
N ASN A 58 4.13 -22.16 8.11
CA ASN A 58 4.63 -23.07 7.07
C ASN A 58 5.78 -22.46 6.25
N TRP A 59 6.61 -21.61 6.84
CA TRP A 59 7.61 -20.84 6.11
C TRP A 59 8.83 -21.62 5.64
N LYS A 60 9.03 -22.86 6.11
CA LYS A 60 10.13 -23.74 5.69
C LYS A 60 9.85 -24.47 4.35
N ASN A 61 8.84 -24.02 3.61
CA ASN A 61 8.40 -24.59 2.35
C ASN A 61 9.11 -23.96 1.14
N LYS A 62 8.71 -24.41 -0.05
CA LYS A 62 9.26 -24.06 -1.37
C LYS A 62 9.08 -22.57 -1.68
N LEU A 63 9.90 -22.03 -2.59
CA LEU A 63 9.75 -20.68 -3.12
C LEU A 63 8.81 -20.66 -4.34
N ASP A 64 7.56 -21.05 -4.12
CA ASP A 64 6.53 -21.15 -5.15
C ASP A 64 5.38 -20.13 -4.94
N LEU A 65 4.46 -20.08 -5.92
CA LEU A 65 3.33 -19.15 -5.90
C LEU A 65 2.37 -19.41 -4.72
N GLU A 66 2.24 -20.66 -4.29
CA GLU A 66 1.41 -21.03 -3.13
C GLU A 66 1.98 -20.38 -1.85
N THR A 67 3.28 -20.55 -1.61
CA THR A 67 3.97 -19.94 -0.47
C THR A 67 3.91 -18.40 -0.52
N LEU A 68 4.10 -17.80 -1.70
CA LEU A 68 3.97 -16.34 -1.87
C LEU A 68 2.54 -15.86 -1.54
N THR A 69 1.53 -16.59 -2.01
CA THR A 69 0.11 -16.29 -1.77
C THR A 69 -0.22 -16.41 -0.29
N ASP A 70 0.23 -17.48 0.36
CA ASP A 70 0.01 -17.70 1.79
C ASP A 70 0.60 -16.59 2.64
N ILE A 71 1.84 -16.17 2.36
CA ILE A 71 2.49 -15.08 3.09
C ILE A 71 1.71 -13.77 2.92
N LEU A 72 1.38 -13.41 1.68
CA LEU A 72 0.58 -12.21 1.39
C LEU A 72 -0.73 -12.23 2.18
N GLN A 73 -1.46 -13.34 2.10
CA GLN A 73 -2.75 -13.50 2.75
C GLN A 73 -2.67 -13.46 4.27
N HIS A 74 -1.65 -14.07 4.88
CA HIS A 74 -1.42 -13.98 6.32
C HIS A 74 -1.10 -12.55 6.74
N GLN A 75 -0.26 -11.83 5.97
CA GLN A 75 0.06 -10.44 6.26
C GLN A 75 -1.18 -9.54 6.20
N ILE A 76 -1.96 -9.54 5.10
CA ILE A 76 -3.12 -8.64 4.95
C ILE A 76 -4.26 -8.92 5.95
N ARG A 77 -4.27 -10.11 6.57
CA ARG A 77 -5.22 -10.48 7.63
C ARG A 77 -4.70 -10.23 9.04
N ALA A 78 -3.42 -9.90 9.21
CA ALA A 78 -2.81 -9.70 10.52
C ALA A 78 -2.28 -8.28 10.73
N ILE A 79 -1.75 -7.63 9.70
CA ILE A 79 -1.11 -6.32 9.74
C ILE A 79 -2.05 -5.31 9.06
N PRO A 80 -2.66 -4.38 9.82
CA PRO A 80 -3.57 -3.41 9.24
C PRO A 80 -2.87 -2.40 8.32
N PHE A 81 -3.59 -1.97 7.28
CA PHE A 81 -3.27 -0.74 6.54
C PHE A 81 -3.81 0.46 7.32
N GLU A 82 -2.93 1.27 7.89
CA GLU A 82 -3.31 2.33 8.83
C GLU A 82 -2.35 3.53 8.80
N ASN A 83 -2.82 4.67 9.33
CA ASN A 83 -2.05 5.91 9.45
C ASN A 83 -2.20 6.58 10.83
N LEU A 84 -2.52 5.80 11.86
CA LEU A 84 -2.94 6.32 13.16
C LEU A 84 -1.84 7.09 13.88
N ASN A 85 -0.57 6.79 13.61
CA ASN A 85 0.57 7.56 14.16
C ASN A 85 0.43 9.05 13.87
N ILE A 86 0.08 9.43 12.63
CA ILE A 86 -0.10 10.85 12.23
C ILE A 86 -1.14 11.53 13.16
N HIS A 87 -2.22 10.81 13.48
CA HIS A 87 -3.33 11.30 14.28
C HIS A 87 -3.13 11.11 15.80
N CYS A 88 -1.99 10.51 16.19
CA CYS A 88 -1.46 10.44 17.54
C CYS A 88 -0.30 11.43 17.78
N GLY A 89 0.07 12.23 16.75
CA GLY A 89 1.22 13.12 16.80
C GLY A 89 2.57 12.38 16.75
N GLU A 90 2.62 11.28 16.00
CA GLU A 90 3.78 10.42 15.80
C GLU A 90 4.14 10.32 14.33
N ALA A 91 5.42 10.09 14.04
CA ALA A 91 5.91 9.99 12.69
C ALA A 91 5.54 8.65 12.04
N MET A 92 5.44 8.67 10.71
CA MET A 92 5.46 7.48 9.87
C MET A 92 6.91 7.20 9.46
N GLU A 93 7.58 6.36 10.25
CA GLU A 93 8.98 5.99 10.03
C GLU A 93 9.17 5.22 8.73
N LEU A 94 10.29 5.49 8.04
CA LEU A 94 10.69 4.80 6.81
C LEU A 94 11.82 3.78 7.04
N ASP A 95 12.55 3.92 8.14
CA ASP A 95 13.60 3.00 8.55
C ASP A 95 13.03 1.60 8.83
N LEU A 96 13.67 0.57 8.26
CA LEU A 96 13.15 -0.80 8.32
C LEU A 96 13.18 -1.39 9.73
N GLU A 97 14.14 -1.02 10.57
CA GLU A 97 14.22 -1.50 11.96
C GLU A 97 13.09 -0.88 12.80
N ALA A 98 12.83 0.41 12.63
CA ALA A 98 11.70 1.09 13.26
C ALA A 98 10.35 0.51 12.80
N ILE A 99 10.20 0.24 11.50
CA ILE A 99 9.02 -0.43 10.93
C ILE A 99 8.83 -1.81 11.54
N PHE A 100 9.90 -2.61 11.62
CA PHE A 100 9.86 -3.94 12.22
C PHE A 100 9.46 -3.88 13.69
N ASP A 101 10.03 -2.96 14.47
CA ASP A 101 9.66 -2.78 15.88
C ASP A 101 8.18 -2.45 16.04
N GLN A 102 7.70 -1.44 15.32
CA GLN A 102 6.30 -1.02 15.34
C GLN A 102 5.36 -2.16 14.94
N ILE A 103 5.56 -2.75 13.77
CA ILE A 103 4.61 -3.70 13.20
C ILE A 103 4.70 -5.07 13.87
N VAL A 104 5.91 -5.59 14.06
CA VAL A 104 6.13 -6.96 14.56
C VAL A 104 6.11 -7.03 16.08
N ARG A 105 6.80 -6.12 16.78
CA ARG A 105 6.88 -6.19 18.26
C ARG A 105 5.70 -5.54 18.94
N ARG A 106 5.19 -4.42 18.40
CA ARG A 106 4.07 -3.67 19.00
C ARG A 106 2.70 -3.99 18.38
N ASN A 107 2.63 -4.97 17.49
CA ASN A 107 1.40 -5.40 16.81
C ASN A 107 0.65 -4.28 16.07
N ARG A 108 1.36 -3.27 15.57
CA ARG A 108 0.76 -2.18 14.78
C ARG A 108 0.63 -2.56 13.31
N GLY A 109 0.04 -1.64 12.56
CA GLY A 109 0.06 -1.64 11.11
C GLY A 109 0.96 -0.54 10.55
N GLY A 110 0.70 -0.16 9.30
CA GLY A 110 1.30 1.01 8.67
C GLY A 110 0.69 1.30 7.30
N TRP A 111 1.15 2.36 6.65
CA TRP A 111 0.79 2.65 5.27
C TRP A 111 1.65 1.86 4.27
N CYS A 112 1.44 2.03 2.95
CA CYS A 112 2.10 1.23 1.92
C CYS A 112 3.63 1.25 2.03
N LEU A 113 4.24 2.39 2.35
CA LEU A 113 5.71 2.51 2.47
C LEU A 113 6.27 1.65 3.61
N GLN A 114 5.47 1.31 4.62
CA GLN A 114 5.90 0.52 5.77
C GLN A 114 5.58 -0.96 5.58
N VAL A 115 4.31 -1.29 5.29
CA VAL A 115 3.88 -2.70 5.23
C VAL A 115 4.45 -3.43 4.02
N ASN A 116 4.63 -2.76 2.88
CA ASN A 116 5.25 -3.37 1.71
C ASN A 116 6.79 -3.36 1.81
N HIS A 117 7.40 -2.42 2.54
CA HIS A 117 8.84 -2.49 2.83
C HIS A 117 9.17 -3.66 3.77
N LEU A 118 8.33 -3.89 4.78
CA LEU A 118 8.42 -5.08 5.64
C LEU A 118 8.21 -6.38 4.84
N LEU A 119 7.22 -6.41 3.94
CA LEU A 119 6.98 -7.57 3.08
C LEU A 119 8.15 -7.82 2.11
N TYR A 120 8.71 -6.76 1.53
CA TYR A 120 9.92 -6.83 0.69
C TYR A 120 11.07 -7.49 1.44
N TRP A 121 11.35 -7.03 2.66
CA TRP A 121 12.37 -7.63 3.51
C TRP A 121 12.08 -9.11 3.79
N ALA A 122 10.84 -9.45 4.18
CA ALA A 122 10.49 -10.82 4.51
C ALA A 122 10.62 -11.78 3.32
N LEU A 123 10.08 -11.41 2.14
CA LEU A 123 10.16 -12.22 0.92
C LEU A 123 11.60 -12.37 0.42
N THR A 124 12.38 -11.29 0.44
CA THR A 124 13.79 -11.33 0.04
C THR A 124 14.62 -12.19 1.00
N THR A 125 14.33 -12.10 2.31
CA THR A 125 15.04 -12.87 3.35
C THR A 125 14.84 -14.37 3.18
N ILE A 126 13.64 -14.82 2.80
CA ILE A 126 13.39 -16.24 2.53
C ILE A 126 13.87 -16.70 1.14
N GLY A 127 14.21 -15.77 0.25
CA GLY A 127 14.87 -16.06 -1.03
C GLY A 127 14.06 -15.78 -2.29
N PHE A 128 12.87 -15.18 -2.19
CA PHE A 128 12.16 -14.73 -3.39
C PHE A 128 12.92 -13.59 -4.09
N GLU A 129 12.99 -13.65 -5.42
CA GLU A 129 13.49 -12.55 -6.22
C GLU A 129 12.46 -11.41 -6.22
N THR A 130 12.66 -10.45 -5.32
CA THR A 130 11.72 -9.35 -5.07
C THR A 130 12.31 -8.02 -5.55
N THR A 131 11.45 -7.16 -6.10
CA THR A 131 11.81 -5.81 -6.57
C THR A 131 10.78 -4.80 -6.07
N ILE A 132 11.23 -3.70 -5.49
CA ILE A 132 10.36 -2.56 -5.14
C ILE A 132 10.03 -1.79 -6.42
N LEU A 133 8.75 -1.46 -6.60
CA LEU A 133 8.25 -0.58 -7.64
C LEU A 133 7.56 0.63 -7.00
N GLY A 134 7.41 1.69 -7.79
CA GLY A 134 6.70 2.90 -7.39
C GLY A 134 5.50 3.17 -8.28
N GLY A 135 4.41 3.63 -7.66
CA GLY A 135 3.13 3.84 -8.32
C GLY A 135 2.46 5.17 -7.99
N TYR A 136 1.46 5.48 -8.80
CA TYR A 136 0.68 6.71 -8.79
C TYR A 136 -0.78 6.32 -8.56
N VAL A 137 -1.43 6.86 -7.54
CA VAL A 137 -2.78 6.45 -7.13
C VAL A 137 -3.83 7.25 -7.89
N TYR A 138 -4.87 6.58 -8.38
CA TYR A 138 -5.94 7.26 -9.10
C TYR A 138 -6.93 7.94 -8.15
N ASN A 139 -7.22 9.20 -8.43
CA ASN A 139 -8.24 9.99 -7.74
C ASN A 139 -9.46 10.16 -8.64
N THR A 140 -10.61 9.63 -8.22
CA THR A 140 -11.87 9.67 -9.00
C THR A 140 -12.35 11.11 -9.24
N PHE A 141 -12.31 11.97 -8.22
CA PHE A 141 -12.75 13.37 -8.37
C PHE A 141 -11.88 14.19 -9.32
N ALA A 142 -10.58 13.93 -9.33
CA ALA A 142 -9.64 14.63 -10.19
C ALA A 142 -9.50 14.00 -11.58
N ASP A 143 -10.14 12.83 -11.80
CA ASP A 143 -10.02 11.97 -12.97
C ASP A 143 -8.58 11.79 -13.47
N LYS A 144 -7.66 11.56 -12.53
CA LYS A 144 -6.24 11.39 -12.83
C LYS A 144 -5.50 10.61 -11.76
N TYR A 145 -4.38 10.02 -12.18
CA TYR A 145 -3.37 9.49 -11.26
C TYR A 145 -2.64 10.64 -10.57
N SER A 146 -2.12 10.40 -9.36
CA SER A 146 -1.33 11.36 -8.61
C SER A 146 -0.13 11.86 -9.43
N ASN A 147 0.26 13.12 -9.25
CA ASN A 147 1.45 13.66 -9.92
C ASN A 147 2.76 13.09 -9.33
N ALA A 148 2.73 12.71 -8.05
CA ALA A 148 3.86 12.13 -7.34
C ALA A 148 3.70 10.61 -7.21
N MET A 149 4.84 9.92 -7.11
CA MET A 149 4.95 8.49 -6.86
C MET A 149 4.70 8.23 -5.37
N ILE A 150 3.42 8.06 -5.00
CA ILE A 150 2.97 7.99 -3.59
C ILE A 150 2.66 6.57 -3.13
N HIS A 151 2.83 5.56 -3.99
CA HIS A 151 2.54 4.16 -3.66
C HIS A 151 3.77 3.28 -3.87
N LEU A 152 4.06 2.43 -2.89
CA LEU A 152 5.10 1.40 -2.99
C LEU A 152 4.40 0.05 -3.15
N LEU A 153 4.80 -0.72 -4.16
CA LEU A 153 4.33 -2.09 -4.42
C LEU A 153 5.52 -2.98 -4.81
N LEU A 154 5.32 -4.29 -4.85
CA LEU A 154 6.39 -5.25 -5.12
C LEU A 154 6.15 -6.03 -6.42
N LYS A 155 7.24 -6.40 -7.08
CA LYS A 155 7.28 -7.43 -8.12
C LYS A 155 8.06 -8.63 -7.61
N VAL A 156 7.53 -9.83 -7.77
CA VAL A 156 8.19 -11.10 -7.41
C VAL A 156 8.32 -11.98 -8.66
N ALA A 157 9.52 -12.51 -8.92
CA ALA A 157 9.76 -13.48 -9.99
C ALA A 157 9.81 -14.90 -9.43
N ILE A 158 9.10 -15.83 -10.08
CA ILE A 158 9.07 -17.26 -9.76
C ILE A 158 9.08 -18.04 -11.07
N ASP A 159 10.12 -18.85 -11.30
CA ASP A 159 10.24 -19.75 -12.45
C ASP A 159 9.93 -19.08 -13.82
N GLY A 160 10.44 -17.86 -14.03
CA GLY A 160 10.25 -17.09 -15.26
C GLY A 160 8.91 -16.37 -15.39
N ARG A 161 8.04 -16.42 -14.37
CA ARG A 161 6.82 -15.63 -14.28
C ARG A 161 6.99 -14.48 -13.30
N GLU A 162 6.37 -13.35 -13.61
CA GLU A 162 6.41 -12.15 -12.77
C GLU A 162 5.03 -11.87 -12.18
N TYR A 163 4.99 -11.53 -10.90
CA TYR A 163 3.77 -11.22 -10.17
C TYR A 163 3.88 -9.88 -9.47
N ILE A 164 2.80 -9.13 -9.45
CA ILE A 164 2.62 -7.98 -8.56
C ILE A 164 2.10 -8.46 -7.22
N VAL A 165 2.73 -7.96 -6.15
CA VAL A 165 2.39 -8.23 -4.77
C VAL A 165 2.30 -6.91 -4.03
N ASP A 166 1.19 -6.67 -3.35
CA ASP A 166 0.91 -5.45 -2.63
C ASP A 166 0.03 -5.77 -1.44
N ALA A 167 0.50 -5.52 -0.22
CA ALA A 167 -0.23 -5.68 1.04
C ALA A 167 -0.63 -4.33 1.66
N GLY A 168 -0.44 -3.23 0.93
CA GLY A 168 -0.41 -1.87 1.46
C GLY A 168 -1.40 -0.92 0.83
N PHE A 169 -2.36 -1.39 0.04
CA PHE A 169 -3.46 -0.54 -0.42
C PHE A 169 -4.67 -0.66 0.51
N GLY A 170 -5.01 -1.84 1.03
CA GLY A 170 -6.09 -2.02 1.99
C GLY A 170 -7.51 -1.80 1.43
N ARG A 171 -8.50 -1.82 2.33
CA ARG A 171 -9.95 -1.71 2.01
C ARG A 171 -10.38 -2.76 0.96
N SER A 172 -11.40 -2.49 0.18
CA SER A 172 -11.86 -3.36 -0.92
C SER A 172 -10.99 -3.33 -2.19
N TYR A 173 -9.90 -2.56 -2.18
CA TYR A 173 -8.93 -2.48 -3.26
C TYR A 173 -7.79 -3.50 -3.13
N GLN A 174 -7.70 -4.15 -1.97
CA GLN A 174 -6.62 -5.05 -1.61
C GLN A 174 -6.68 -6.36 -2.39
N MET A 175 -5.59 -6.73 -3.07
CA MET A 175 -5.45 -8.07 -3.66
C MET A 175 -5.28 -9.13 -2.56
N TRP A 176 -5.87 -10.30 -2.77
CA TRP A 176 -5.74 -11.47 -1.89
C TRP A 176 -4.76 -12.53 -2.44
N GLN A 177 -4.37 -12.39 -3.71
CA GLN A 177 -3.39 -13.26 -4.36
C GLN A 177 -2.48 -12.39 -5.23
N PRO A 178 -1.20 -12.78 -5.41
CA PRO A 178 -0.30 -12.13 -6.37
C PRO A 178 -0.94 -12.07 -7.76
N LEU A 179 -0.87 -10.91 -8.41
CA LEU A 179 -1.40 -10.72 -9.76
C LEU A 179 -0.32 -11.02 -10.79
N GLU A 180 -0.53 -11.99 -11.67
CA GLU A 180 0.40 -12.29 -12.75
C GLU A 180 0.50 -11.09 -13.71
N LEU A 181 1.72 -10.68 -14.05
CA LEU A 181 2.01 -9.49 -14.84
C LEU A 181 1.72 -9.71 -16.34
N ILE A 182 0.45 -9.93 -16.68
CA ILE A 182 -0.05 -10.16 -18.04
C ILE A 182 -1.09 -9.08 -18.37
N SER A 183 -0.77 -8.24 -19.36
CA SER A 183 -1.65 -7.16 -19.82
C SER A 183 -2.98 -7.71 -20.35
N GLY A 184 -4.09 -7.11 -19.91
CA GLY A 184 -5.46 -7.44 -20.33
C GLY A 184 -6.07 -8.70 -19.69
N LYS A 185 -5.30 -9.47 -18.92
CA LYS A 185 -5.80 -10.70 -18.28
C LYS A 185 -6.72 -10.37 -17.10
N ASP A 186 -7.93 -10.93 -17.13
CA ASP A 186 -8.82 -10.95 -15.97
C ASP A 186 -8.32 -11.93 -14.92
N GLN A 187 -8.23 -11.45 -13.68
CA GLN A 187 -7.75 -12.22 -12.52
C GLN A 187 -8.80 -12.18 -11.41
N PRO A 188 -9.82 -13.07 -11.47
CA PRO A 188 -10.85 -13.16 -10.47
C PRO A 188 -10.26 -13.54 -9.10
N GLN A 189 -10.60 -12.77 -8.08
CA GLN A 189 -10.28 -13.04 -6.68
C GLN A 189 -11.54 -12.86 -5.84
N VAL A 190 -11.47 -13.21 -4.54
CA VAL A 190 -12.60 -13.01 -3.63
C VAL A 190 -13.06 -11.55 -3.61
N PRO A 191 -12.18 -10.52 -3.48
CA PRO A 191 -12.63 -9.13 -3.43
C PRO A 191 -13.31 -8.64 -4.70
N CYS A 192 -12.75 -8.98 -5.87
CA CYS A 192 -13.18 -8.47 -7.17
C CYS A 192 -12.43 -9.20 -8.31
N ILE A 193 -12.69 -8.80 -9.55
CA ILE A 193 -11.82 -9.16 -10.68
C ILE A 193 -10.80 -8.04 -10.85
N PHE A 194 -9.51 -8.35 -10.69
CA PHE A 194 -8.44 -7.42 -11.00
C PHE A 194 -8.02 -7.56 -12.46
N ARG A 195 -7.56 -6.46 -13.05
CA ARG A 195 -6.96 -6.45 -14.39
C ARG A 195 -5.72 -5.55 -14.38
N LEU A 196 -4.61 -6.11 -14.82
CA LEU A 196 -3.41 -5.34 -15.17
C LEU A 196 -3.49 -4.99 -16.66
N ARG A 197 -3.27 -3.73 -17.02
CA ARG A 197 -3.15 -3.29 -18.42
C ARG A 197 -1.83 -2.57 -18.58
N GLU A 198 -1.17 -2.80 -19.71
CA GLU A 198 0.06 -2.13 -20.08
C GLU A 198 -0.20 -1.24 -21.31
N GLU A 199 0.31 -0.01 -21.25
CA GLU A 199 0.24 0.97 -22.34
C GLU A 199 1.50 1.84 -22.27
N GLU A 200 2.29 1.84 -23.35
CA GLU A 200 3.51 2.66 -23.50
C GLU A 200 4.52 2.54 -22.34
N GLY A 201 4.68 1.34 -21.77
CA GLY A 201 5.59 1.06 -20.67
C GLY A 201 5.02 1.36 -19.28
N ILE A 202 3.77 1.81 -19.20
CA ILE A 202 3.06 2.07 -17.95
C ILE A 202 2.05 0.95 -17.71
N TRP A 203 2.07 0.40 -16.51
CA TRP A 203 1.10 -0.58 -16.05
C TRP A 203 0.01 0.10 -15.21
N TYR A 204 -1.21 -0.41 -15.35
CA TYR A 204 -2.40 0.07 -14.67
C TYR A 204 -3.08 -1.09 -13.97
N LEU A 205 -3.33 -0.96 -12.67
CA LEU A 205 -4.18 -1.88 -11.93
C LEU A 205 -5.59 -1.31 -11.85
N ASP A 206 -6.53 -2.05 -12.42
CA ASP A 206 -7.96 -1.77 -12.36
C ASP A 206 -8.70 -2.93 -11.66
N GLN A 207 -9.91 -2.66 -11.18
CA GLN A 207 -10.82 -3.68 -10.68
C GLN A 207 -12.24 -3.53 -11.23
N ILE A 208 -12.90 -4.67 -11.37
CA ILE A 208 -14.35 -4.79 -11.60
C ILE A 208 -14.96 -5.30 -10.29
N ARG A 209 -15.65 -4.39 -9.60
CA ARG A 209 -16.29 -4.57 -8.29
C ARG A 209 -17.68 -5.19 -8.46
N ARG A 210 -18.16 -5.79 -7.38
CA ARG A 210 -19.55 -6.22 -7.24
C ARG A 210 -20.44 -5.03 -6.90
N GLU A 211 -21.73 -5.22 -7.17
CA GLU A 211 -22.79 -4.37 -6.64
C GLU A 211 -22.74 -4.35 -5.11
N GLN A 212 -23.21 -3.25 -4.51
CA GLN A 212 -23.08 -3.02 -3.07
C GLN A 212 -24.45 -2.92 -2.42
N TYR A 213 -24.69 -3.77 -1.42
CA TYR A 213 -25.83 -3.66 -0.53
C TYR A 213 -25.44 -2.93 0.73
N ILE A 214 -25.98 -1.72 0.91
CA ILE A 214 -25.72 -0.89 2.08
C ILE A 214 -26.84 -1.15 3.09
N ALA A 215 -26.52 -1.84 4.19
CA ALA A 215 -27.53 -2.30 5.14
C ALA A 215 -28.22 -1.16 5.91
N ASN A 216 -27.51 -0.04 6.12
CA ASN A 216 -28.04 1.15 6.77
C ASN A 216 -28.20 2.28 5.75
N GLU A 217 -29.45 2.66 5.48
CA GLU A 217 -29.80 3.69 4.49
C GLU A 217 -29.20 5.06 4.79
N GLU A 218 -28.90 5.39 6.05
CA GLU A 218 -28.26 6.66 6.45
C GLU A 218 -26.89 6.86 5.78
N PHE A 219 -26.23 5.78 5.38
CA PHE A 219 -24.90 5.79 4.76
C PHE A 219 -24.92 5.69 3.23
N LEU A 220 -26.08 5.66 2.57
CA LEU A 220 -26.18 5.53 1.11
C LEU A 220 -25.41 6.63 0.35
N ASN A 221 -25.31 7.82 0.94
CA ASN A 221 -24.60 8.98 0.38
C ASN A 221 -23.25 9.24 1.09
N SER A 222 -22.70 8.25 1.80
CA SER A 222 -21.39 8.39 2.46
C SER A 222 -20.30 8.68 1.44
N ASP A 223 -19.41 9.63 1.76
CA ASP A 223 -18.21 9.95 0.98
C ASP A 223 -17.18 8.80 0.94
N LEU A 224 -17.40 7.76 1.75
CA LEU A 224 -16.60 6.54 1.77
C LEU A 224 -17.01 5.54 0.69
N LEU A 225 -18.16 5.72 0.03
CA LEU A 225 -18.64 4.79 -0.99
C LEU A 225 -18.19 5.21 -2.39
N GLU A 226 -17.79 4.22 -3.19
CA GLU A 226 -17.54 4.33 -4.63
C GLU A 226 -18.60 3.50 -5.35
N MET A 227 -19.45 4.14 -6.14
CA MET A 227 -20.59 3.48 -6.81
C MET A 227 -20.23 2.92 -8.18
N ASN A 228 -19.08 3.29 -8.74
CA ASN A 228 -18.65 2.73 -10.01
C ASN A 228 -18.14 1.30 -9.82
N ASN A 229 -18.75 0.36 -10.56
CA ASN A 229 -18.27 -1.02 -10.58
C ASN A 229 -16.87 -1.13 -11.21
N TYR A 230 -16.57 -0.31 -12.22
CA TYR A 230 -15.21 -0.22 -12.77
C TYR A 230 -14.39 0.84 -12.04
N ARG A 231 -13.25 0.45 -11.47
CA ARG A 231 -12.39 1.36 -10.72
C ARG A 231 -10.93 1.20 -11.09
N LYS A 232 -10.32 2.31 -11.51
CA LYS A 232 -8.85 2.45 -11.65
C LYS A 232 -8.19 2.59 -10.28
N ILE A 233 -7.22 1.78 -9.92
CA ILE A 233 -6.63 1.80 -8.57
C ILE A 233 -5.34 2.65 -8.57
N TYR A 234 -4.32 2.19 -9.29
CA TYR A 234 -3.05 2.89 -9.44
C TYR A 234 -2.37 2.52 -10.76
N SER A 235 -1.41 3.34 -11.17
CA SER A 235 -0.47 3.03 -12.24
C SER A 235 0.95 2.91 -11.71
N PHE A 236 1.84 2.23 -12.43
CA PHE A 236 3.24 2.06 -12.05
C PHE A 236 4.10 1.74 -13.28
N THR A 237 5.42 1.80 -13.13
CA THR A 237 6.37 1.29 -14.13
C THR A 237 7.15 0.12 -13.54
N LEU A 238 7.79 -0.67 -14.39
CA LEU A 238 8.67 -1.77 -13.95
C LEU A 238 10.08 -1.30 -13.58
N GLU A 239 10.30 0.02 -13.45
CA GLU A 239 11.59 0.57 -13.03
C GLU A 239 11.85 0.18 -11.56
N PRO A 240 12.94 -0.56 -11.27
CA PRO A 240 13.31 -0.88 -9.90
C PRO A 240 13.55 0.38 -9.07
N ARG A 241 12.99 0.39 -7.87
CA ARG A 241 13.15 1.45 -6.87
C ARG A 241 13.88 0.95 -5.64
N THR A 242 14.35 1.89 -4.83
CA THR A 242 14.80 1.65 -3.46
C THR A 242 13.92 2.42 -2.49
N ILE A 243 14.07 2.19 -1.18
CA ILE A 243 13.23 2.88 -0.19
C ILE A 243 13.54 4.39 -0.15
N GLU A 244 14.77 4.79 -0.45
CA GLU A 244 15.22 6.17 -0.49
C GLU A 244 14.50 7.00 -1.57
N ASP A 245 14.06 6.36 -2.67
CA ASP A 245 13.23 7.00 -3.70
C ASP A 245 11.89 7.54 -3.13
N PHE A 246 11.47 7.07 -1.96
CA PHE A 246 10.24 7.45 -1.28
C PHE A 246 10.45 8.41 -0.10
N GLU A 247 11.69 8.82 0.23
CA GLU A 247 11.94 9.66 1.42
C GLU A 247 11.21 11.00 1.38
N SER A 248 11.30 11.70 0.23
CA SER A 248 10.60 12.97 0.04
C SER A 248 9.08 12.83 0.10
N VAL A 249 8.54 11.71 -0.40
CA VAL A 249 7.09 11.47 -0.40
C VAL A 249 6.60 11.04 0.99
N ASN A 250 7.41 10.32 1.76
CA ASN A 250 7.14 9.97 3.14
C ASN A 250 6.92 11.23 4.00
N ILE A 251 7.81 12.23 3.89
CA ILE A 251 7.67 13.52 4.57
C ILE A 251 6.42 14.26 4.07
N TYR A 252 6.28 14.41 2.75
CA TYR A 252 5.15 15.15 2.16
C TYR A 252 3.78 14.57 2.57
N LEU A 253 3.61 13.24 2.55
CA LEU A 253 2.33 12.60 2.81
C LEU A 253 1.88 12.71 4.27
N GLN A 254 2.79 12.87 5.23
CA GLN A 254 2.43 13.02 6.65
C GLN A 254 2.32 14.47 7.12
N GLU A 255 2.81 15.44 6.34
CA GLU A 255 2.75 16.87 6.71
C GLU A 255 1.77 17.68 5.85
N SER A 256 1.61 17.33 4.57
CA SER A 256 0.84 18.16 3.65
C SER A 256 -0.66 18.14 3.94
N PRO A 257 -1.35 19.29 4.00
CA PRO A 257 -2.81 19.35 4.07
C PRO A 257 -3.50 18.88 2.78
N ALA A 258 -2.74 18.69 1.69
CA ALA A 258 -3.22 18.07 0.47
C ALA A 258 -3.27 16.53 0.54
N SER A 259 -2.57 15.94 1.51
CA SER A 259 -2.52 14.50 1.70
C SER A 259 -3.82 13.96 2.29
N VAL A 260 -4.29 12.83 1.76
CA VAL A 260 -5.40 12.09 2.37
C VAL A 260 -5.03 11.57 3.76
N PHE A 261 -3.76 11.24 3.98
CA PHE A 261 -3.27 10.67 5.24
C PHE A 261 -3.29 11.67 6.40
N THR A 262 -3.21 12.98 6.14
CA THR A 262 -3.40 14.02 7.17
C THR A 262 -4.85 14.46 7.29
N SER A 263 -5.68 14.19 6.28
CA SER A 263 -7.10 14.57 6.24
C SER A 263 -7.98 13.56 6.97
N LYS A 264 -7.72 12.26 6.84
CA LYS A 264 -8.51 11.19 7.43
C LYS A 264 -7.65 10.24 8.26
N SER A 265 -8.10 9.89 9.46
CA SER A 265 -7.52 8.80 10.26
C SER A 265 -8.20 7.50 9.86
N PHE A 266 -7.45 6.45 9.54
CA PHE A 266 -8.04 5.18 9.15
C PHE A 266 -7.20 3.97 9.54
N CYS A 267 -7.88 2.82 9.58
CA CYS A 267 -7.30 1.51 9.76
C CYS A 267 -8.14 0.48 9.02
N SER A 268 -7.51 -0.40 8.24
CA SER A 268 -8.18 -1.44 7.46
C SER A 268 -7.48 -2.79 7.61
N LEU A 269 -8.27 -3.86 7.78
CA LEU A 269 -7.75 -5.22 7.94
C LEU A 269 -8.65 -6.20 7.19
N GLN A 270 -8.04 -7.05 6.36
CA GLN A 270 -8.78 -8.08 5.64
C GLN A 270 -9.19 -9.20 6.60
N THR A 271 -10.32 -9.84 6.33
CA THR A 271 -10.80 -11.02 7.05
C THR A 271 -10.85 -12.21 6.08
N PRO A 272 -11.16 -13.43 6.55
CA PRO A 272 -11.37 -14.56 5.64
C PRO A 272 -12.52 -14.36 4.62
N GLU A 273 -13.44 -13.44 4.88
CA GLU A 273 -14.65 -13.23 4.05
C GLU A 273 -14.83 -11.78 3.56
N GLY A 274 -13.94 -10.87 3.94
CA GLY A 274 -14.27 -9.45 3.89
C GLY A 274 -13.14 -8.51 4.30
N VAL A 275 -13.54 -7.31 4.72
CA VAL A 275 -12.61 -6.29 5.21
C VAL A 275 -13.30 -5.41 6.25
N HIS A 276 -12.62 -5.20 7.37
CA HIS A 276 -12.95 -4.12 8.29
C HIS A 276 -12.23 -2.84 7.86
N CYS A 277 -12.90 -1.70 7.97
CA CYS A 277 -12.27 -0.39 7.82
C CYS A 277 -12.90 0.63 8.77
N LEU A 278 -12.07 1.22 9.62
CA LEU A 278 -12.41 2.40 10.41
C LEU A 278 -11.88 3.64 9.69
N VAL A 279 -12.73 4.64 9.46
CA VAL A 279 -12.36 5.97 8.94
C VAL A 279 -12.98 7.04 9.82
N GLY A 280 -12.14 7.86 10.47
CA GLY A 280 -12.58 8.81 11.49
C GLY A 280 -13.35 8.11 12.60
N PHE A 281 -14.66 8.35 12.64
CA PHE A 281 -15.61 7.76 13.60
C PHE A 281 -16.47 6.65 12.98
N THR A 282 -16.26 6.31 11.72
CA THR A 282 -17.13 5.41 10.96
C THR A 282 -16.45 4.05 10.82
N LEU A 283 -16.91 3.07 11.57
CA LEU A 283 -16.50 1.67 11.42
C LEU A 283 -17.36 1.01 10.34
N THR A 284 -16.70 0.28 9.46
CA THR A 284 -17.35 -0.46 8.38
C THR A 284 -16.87 -1.89 8.34
N TYR A 285 -17.78 -2.78 7.96
CA TYR A 285 -17.45 -4.15 7.58
C TYR A 285 -18.05 -4.44 6.22
N ARG A 286 -17.19 -4.82 5.28
CA ARG A 286 -17.61 -5.34 3.98
C ARG A 286 -17.46 -6.84 3.98
N ARG A 287 -18.53 -7.56 3.65
CA ARG A 287 -18.49 -9.00 3.38
C ARG A 287 -18.58 -9.23 1.87
N PHE A 288 -17.54 -9.82 1.30
CA PHE A 288 -17.46 -10.04 -0.14
C PHE A 288 -18.43 -11.12 -0.59
N ASN A 289 -19.10 -10.89 -1.73
CA ASN A 289 -20.00 -11.87 -2.35
C ASN A 289 -21.03 -12.47 -1.37
N TYR A 290 -21.63 -11.61 -0.54
CA TYR A 290 -22.59 -11.99 0.50
C TYR A 290 -23.82 -12.71 -0.08
N LYS A 291 -24.35 -12.20 -1.19
CA LYS A 291 -25.53 -12.75 -1.87
C LYS A 291 -25.59 -12.28 -3.32
N ASP A 292 -25.95 -13.16 -4.25
CA ASP A 292 -26.26 -12.82 -5.65
C ASP A 292 -25.23 -11.91 -6.35
N ASN A 293 -23.93 -12.17 -6.15
CA ASN A 293 -22.84 -11.34 -6.68
C ASN A 293 -22.86 -9.88 -6.17
N MET A 294 -23.31 -9.68 -4.93
CA MET A 294 -23.29 -8.40 -4.22
C MET A 294 -22.44 -8.50 -2.95
N ASP A 295 -21.72 -7.43 -2.64
CA ASP A 295 -21.07 -7.25 -1.35
C ASP A 295 -22.04 -6.63 -0.35
N LEU A 296 -22.06 -7.13 0.88
CA LEU A 296 -22.72 -6.46 2.00
C LEU A 296 -21.77 -5.42 2.59
N VAL A 297 -22.25 -4.20 2.84
CA VAL A 297 -21.50 -3.14 3.52
C VAL A 297 -22.31 -2.65 4.73
N GLU A 298 -21.77 -2.91 5.91
CA GLU A 298 -22.33 -2.49 7.19
C GLU A 298 -21.57 -1.28 7.72
N PHE A 299 -22.29 -0.32 8.29
CA PHE A 299 -21.76 0.92 8.85
C PHE A 299 -22.19 1.07 10.32
N LYS A 300 -21.28 1.56 11.14
CA LYS A 300 -21.51 1.95 12.54
C LYS A 300 -20.74 3.23 12.84
N THR A 301 -21.43 4.26 13.32
CA THR A 301 -20.76 5.42 13.91
C THR A 301 -20.35 5.10 15.33
N LEU A 302 -19.08 5.29 15.65
CA LEU A 302 -18.50 5.09 16.97
C LEU A 302 -18.42 6.41 17.73
N LYS A 303 -18.64 6.36 19.03
CA LYS A 303 -18.25 7.42 19.96
C LYS A 303 -16.74 7.36 20.21
N VAL A 304 -16.16 8.47 20.66
CA VAL A 304 -14.72 8.57 20.95
C VAL A 304 -14.27 7.47 21.91
N GLU A 305 -15.10 7.14 22.90
CA GLU A 305 -14.79 6.15 23.94
C GLU A 305 -14.80 4.71 23.42
N GLU A 306 -15.48 4.44 22.31
CA GLU A 306 -15.60 3.10 21.71
C GLU A 306 -14.41 2.79 20.79
N ILE A 307 -13.71 3.81 20.28
CA ILE A 307 -12.66 3.63 19.25
C ILE A 307 -11.49 2.80 19.76
N GLU A 308 -11.04 3.02 21.00
CA GLU A 308 -9.90 2.26 21.54
C GLU A 308 -10.24 0.76 21.69
N GLU A 309 -11.46 0.46 22.13
CA GLU A 309 -11.96 -0.92 22.25
C GLU A 309 -12.07 -1.60 20.87
N GLU A 310 -12.61 -0.90 19.86
CA GLU A 310 -12.77 -1.42 18.50
C GLU A 310 -11.40 -1.58 17.80
N LEU A 311 -10.45 -0.65 18.01
CA LEU A 311 -9.06 -0.80 17.56
C LEU A 311 -8.41 -2.06 18.13
N LYS A 312 -8.63 -2.35 19.41
CA LYS A 312 -8.05 -3.52 20.05
C LYS A 312 -8.73 -4.82 19.60
N SER A 313 -10.05 -4.86 19.60
CA SER A 313 -10.82 -6.08 19.34
C SER A 313 -10.81 -6.50 17.87
N ILE A 314 -10.95 -5.54 16.94
CA ILE A 314 -11.03 -5.82 15.50
C ILE A 314 -9.65 -5.83 14.85
N PHE A 315 -8.81 -4.83 15.17
CA PHE A 315 -7.55 -4.59 14.46
C PHE A 315 -6.30 -5.05 15.22
N ASN A 316 -6.47 -5.52 16.47
CA ASN A 316 -5.38 -5.83 17.41
C ASN A 316 -4.40 -4.66 17.61
N ILE A 317 -4.87 -3.42 17.47
CA ILE A 317 -4.07 -2.22 17.66
C ILE A 317 -4.19 -1.75 19.11
N SER A 318 -3.04 -1.43 19.70
CA SER A 318 -2.94 -0.70 20.96
C SER A 318 -2.07 0.53 20.71
N LEU A 319 -2.58 1.71 21.07
CA LEU A 319 -1.89 2.98 20.84
C LEU A 319 -1.22 3.44 22.13
N GLU A 320 -0.02 4.02 22.02
CA GLU A 320 0.73 4.55 23.17
C GLU A 320 0.29 5.98 23.52
N LYS A 321 -0.19 6.72 22.51
CA LYS A 321 -0.72 8.07 22.64
C LYS A 321 -2.20 8.10 22.24
N LYS A 322 -2.90 9.10 22.76
CA LYS A 322 -4.31 9.31 22.47
C LYS A 322 -4.52 9.65 20.99
N LEU A 323 -5.35 8.87 20.32
CA LEU A 323 -5.80 9.15 18.96
C LEU A 323 -6.73 10.36 18.94
N VAL A 324 -6.56 11.22 17.94
CA VAL A 324 -7.53 12.25 17.56
C VAL A 324 -8.18 11.82 16.23
N PRO A 325 -9.34 11.13 16.26
CA PRO A 325 -9.96 10.64 15.03
C PRO A 325 -10.37 11.82 14.15
N LYS A 326 -10.16 11.67 12.84
CA LYS A 326 -10.37 12.73 11.86
C LYS A 326 -11.05 12.19 10.61
N HIS A 327 -12.09 12.90 10.15
CA HIS A 327 -12.77 12.63 8.89
C HIS A 327 -12.82 13.92 8.07
N GLY A 328 -11.69 14.28 7.47
CA GLY A 328 -11.60 15.43 6.57
C GLY A 328 -12.21 15.17 5.19
N ASP A 329 -12.06 16.14 4.30
CA ASP A 329 -12.71 16.23 2.99
C ASP A 329 -11.93 15.60 1.83
N ARG A 330 -10.72 15.08 2.05
CA ARG A 330 -9.92 14.47 0.98
C ARG A 330 -10.53 13.13 0.56
N PHE A 331 -10.53 12.90 -0.76
CA PHE A 331 -11.05 11.68 -1.37
C PHE A 331 -10.42 10.43 -0.78
N PHE A 332 -11.27 9.56 -0.23
CA PHE A 332 -10.91 8.25 0.32
C PHE A 332 -12.17 7.39 0.42
N THR A 333 -12.16 6.23 -0.21
CA THR A 333 -13.29 5.28 -0.23
C THR A 333 -12.86 3.90 0.27
N ILE A 334 -13.85 3.05 0.62
CA ILE A 334 -13.67 1.75 1.29
C ILE A 334 -14.07 0.54 0.45
#